data_AF-A0A7J7JYK5-F1
#
_entry.id   AF-A0A7J7JYK5-F1
#
_cell.length_a   1.000
_cell.length_b   1.000
_cell.length_c   1.000
_cell.angle_alpha   90.00
_cell.angle_beta   90.00
_cell.angle_gamma   90.00
#
_symmetry.space_group_name_H-M   'P 1'
#
loop_
_entity.id
_entity.type
_entity.pdbx_description
1 polymer ?
#
loop_
_entity_poly.entity_id
_entity_poly.type
_entity_poly.pdbx_seq_one_letter_code
_entity_poly.pdbx_strand_id
1 'polypeptide(L)'
;MTLKLKVTVNSGGHKCNSMFYANLGFILLIGQLVNGDIYMHNPRGSNNRLDEQGRERNNGNRVFDSQNNDRGGYNVGSLYYYAGSILPIEWTSQHSCGGPNNHCELIVQYMCDENLRDGATTTTIPDNPALCENYLCNTDLRYGMHEDFQYYMDCKMRLRNDNLFLADQQLKGNTARFTRQNPQGTRRGYECPEERDYYPYWHPSPWRDIAIMTNNVSSYYQEESENVKSRYYCYLPYTLKVQNQRNLRIPNNKEDCEAFVYPANDANGTRGVWTESPSHGIDPPMCQEAEFSRDNHLGNGPSGYPNLSIGLFLKMQ
;
A
#
# COMPACT_ATOMS: atom_id res chain seq x y z
N MET A 1 14.64 16.03 5.14
CA MET A 1 13.41 15.36 4.65
C MET A 1 13.82 14.25 3.71
N THR A 2 13.37 13.03 3.97
CA THR A 2 13.68 11.83 3.16
C THR A 2 12.50 11.55 2.22
N LEU A 3 12.78 11.05 1.01
CA LEU A 3 11.78 10.65 0.01
C LEU A 3 11.77 9.13 -0.17
N LYS A 4 10.59 8.49 -0.18
CA LYS A 4 10.43 7.10 -0.63
C LYS A 4 9.56 7.08 -1.87
N LEU A 5 9.95 6.24 -2.84
CA LEU A 5 9.11 5.86 -3.97
C LEU A 5 8.60 4.42 -3.74
N LYS A 6 7.32 4.20 -3.99
CA LYS A 6 6.64 2.89 -3.96
C LYS A 6 6.00 2.67 -5.32
N VAL A 7 6.10 1.44 -5.82
CA VAL A 7 5.34 0.98 -6.99
C VAL A 7 4.55 -0.24 -6.56
N THR A 8 3.24 -0.17 -6.74
CA THR A 8 2.29 -1.22 -6.36
C THR A 8 1.63 -1.77 -7.61
N VAL A 9 1.44 -3.08 -7.68
CA VAL A 9 0.60 -3.71 -8.71
C VAL A 9 -0.68 -4.19 -8.05
N ASN A 10 -1.82 -3.67 -8.50
CA ASN A 10 -3.11 -4.27 -8.23
C ASN A 10 -3.56 -4.99 -9.50
N SER A 11 -3.69 -6.31 -9.41
CA SER A 11 -4.23 -7.11 -10.52
C SER A 11 -5.70 -7.42 -10.21
N GLY A 12 -6.65 -7.01 -11.06
CA GLY A 12 -8.08 -7.11 -10.75
C GLY A 12 -8.99 -7.37 -11.95
N GLY A 13 -9.32 -8.62 -12.24
CA GLY A 13 -10.20 -8.98 -13.36
C GLY A 13 -11.64 -8.49 -13.20
N HIS A 14 -11.93 -7.23 -13.54
CA HIS A 14 -13.29 -6.76 -13.80
C HIS A 14 -13.69 -7.17 -15.23
N LYS A 15 -14.28 -8.37 -15.40
CA LYS A 15 -15.13 -8.60 -16.58
C LYS A 15 -16.48 -7.94 -16.32
N CYS A 16 -16.68 -6.77 -16.94
CA CYS A 16 -18.00 -6.18 -17.12
C CYS A 16 -18.86 -7.19 -17.90
N ASN A 17 -19.79 -7.87 -17.22
CA ASN A 17 -20.73 -8.76 -17.88
C ASN A 17 -21.65 -7.92 -18.78
N SER A 18 -21.35 -7.91 -20.08
CA SER A 18 -22.38 -7.69 -21.09
C SER A 18 -23.41 -8.81 -20.94
N MET A 19 -24.64 -8.43 -20.58
CA MET A 19 -25.80 -9.29 -20.55
C MET A 19 -25.98 -9.96 -21.93
N PHE A 20 -25.55 -11.21 -22.07
CA PHE A 20 -26.01 -12.10 -23.13
C PHE A 20 -26.68 -13.31 -22.48
N TYR A 21 -28.00 -13.37 -22.64
CA TYR A 21 -28.82 -14.52 -22.28
C TYR A 21 -28.44 -15.71 -23.17
N ALA A 22 -27.77 -16.72 -22.62
CA ALA A 22 -27.72 -18.06 -23.20
C ALA A 22 -27.39 -19.13 -22.14
N ASN A 23 -28.44 -19.88 -21.80
CA ASN A 23 -28.55 -21.20 -21.16
C ASN A 23 -27.30 -21.95 -20.62
N LEU A 24 -27.47 -22.41 -19.37
CA LEU A 24 -26.93 -23.60 -18.69
C LEU A 24 -25.50 -24.06 -19.03
N GLY A 25 -24.57 -23.66 -18.18
CA GLY A 25 -23.27 -24.32 -18.00
C GLY A 25 -22.56 -23.70 -16.80
N PHE A 26 -22.35 -24.47 -15.75
CA PHE A 26 -21.73 -24.05 -14.48
C PHE A 26 -20.25 -23.68 -14.73
N ILE A 27 -19.96 -22.42 -15.09
CA ILE A 27 -18.59 -21.90 -15.18
C ILE A 27 -18.27 -21.19 -13.87
N LEU A 28 -17.60 -21.92 -12.98
CA LEU A 28 -16.83 -21.37 -11.86
C LEU A 28 -15.69 -20.52 -12.44
N LEU A 29 -15.96 -19.23 -12.67
CA LEU A 29 -14.95 -18.26 -13.10
C LEU A 29 -14.20 -17.75 -11.87
N ILE A 30 -13.03 -18.35 -11.66
CA ILE A 30 -12.03 -17.99 -10.65
C ILE A 30 -11.44 -16.62 -11.04
N GLY A 31 -11.81 -15.56 -10.32
CA GLY A 31 -11.11 -14.27 -10.35
C GLY A 31 -10.06 -14.25 -9.26
N GLN A 32 -8.80 -14.56 -9.58
CA GLN A 32 -7.67 -14.35 -8.67
C GLN A 32 -7.03 -12.99 -8.96
N LEU A 33 -6.98 -12.12 -7.95
CA LEU A 33 -6.00 -11.03 -7.90
C LEU A 33 -4.62 -11.68 -7.59
N VAL A 34 -3.74 -11.86 -8.57
CA VAL A 34 -2.39 -12.41 -8.34
C VAL A 34 -1.43 -11.24 -8.20
N ASN A 35 -0.86 -11.04 -7.01
CA ASN A 35 0.17 -10.02 -6.80
C ASN A 35 1.29 -10.16 -7.83
N GLY A 36 1.59 -9.06 -8.52
CA GLY A 36 2.64 -9.01 -9.52
C GLY A 36 4.00 -8.81 -8.89
N ASP A 37 4.96 -9.71 -9.09
CA ASP A 37 6.33 -9.46 -8.63
C ASP A 37 6.93 -8.22 -9.32
N ILE A 38 7.31 -7.20 -8.55
CA ILE A 38 7.93 -5.96 -9.06
C ILE A 38 9.37 -5.81 -8.60
N TYR A 39 10.25 -5.58 -9.57
CA TYR A 39 11.65 -5.29 -9.34
C TYR A 39 11.94 -3.84 -9.75
N MET A 40 12.11 -2.97 -8.76
CA MET A 40 12.47 -1.56 -8.98
C MET A 40 13.97 -1.41 -9.22
N HIS A 41 14.35 -0.98 -10.42
CA HIS A 41 15.74 -0.80 -10.86
C HIS A 41 16.25 0.63 -10.66
N ASN A 42 15.39 1.63 -10.90
CA ASN A 42 15.70 3.04 -10.66
C ASN A 42 14.43 3.79 -10.22
N PRO A 43 14.45 4.57 -9.12
CA PRO A 43 15.38 4.44 -8.01
C PRO A 43 15.49 2.98 -7.54
N ARG A 44 16.66 2.61 -7.04
CA ARG A 44 16.97 1.24 -6.62
C ARG A 44 16.03 0.79 -5.49
N GLY A 45 15.17 -0.20 -5.73
CA GLY A 45 14.27 -0.73 -4.70
C GLY A 45 14.97 -1.63 -3.69
N SER A 46 14.63 -1.55 -2.41
CA SER A 46 15.34 -2.28 -1.35
C SER A 46 14.91 -3.74 -1.20
N ASN A 47 13.64 -4.09 -1.48
CA ASN A 47 13.06 -5.42 -1.22
C ASN A 47 13.24 -5.91 0.23
N ASN A 48 13.03 -5.02 1.22
CA ASN A 48 13.30 -5.27 2.65
C ASN A 48 14.75 -5.55 3.02
N ARG A 49 15.70 -5.46 2.09
CA ARG A 49 17.10 -5.75 2.37
C ARG A 49 17.78 -4.67 3.21
N LEU A 50 18.86 -5.05 3.89
CA LEU A 50 19.76 -4.15 4.61
C LEU A 50 21.12 -4.84 4.83
N ASP A 51 22.09 -4.55 3.96
CA ASP A 51 23.48 -5.04 4.03
C ASP A 51 23.63 -6.56 4.27
N GLU A 52 22.76 -7.34 3.65
CA GLU A 52 22.71 -8.79 3.87
C GLU A 52 23.70 -9.50 2.96
N GLN A 53 24.49 -10.45 3.47
CA GLN A 53 25.53 -11.13 2.67
C GLN A 53 24.96 -11.97 1.51
N GLY A 54 23.73 -12.49 1.66
CA GLY A 54 23.06 -13.33 0.68
C GLY A 54 22.46 -12.56 -0.50
N ARG A 55 21.89 -13.28 -1.47
CA ARG A 55 21.07 -12.68 -2.55
C ARG A 55 19.61 -12.46 -2.14
N GLU A 56 19.16 -13.28 -1.19
CA GLU A 56 17.81 -13.25 -0.63
C GLU A 56 17.73 -12.18 0.47
N ARG A 57 16.52 -11.68 0.71
CA ARG A 57 16.25 -10.91 1.93
C ARG A 57 16.21 -11.85 3.15
N ASN A 58 16.81 -11.48 4.28
CA ASN A 58 16.77 -12.30 5.50
C ASN A 58 15.43 -12.18 6.24
N ASN A 59 14.75 -11.05 6.11
CA ASN A 59 13.47 -10.80 6.78
C ASN A 59 12.48 -10.09 5.86
N GLY A 60 11.56 -10.86 5.25
CA GLY A 60 10.48 -10.31 4.45
C GLY A 60 9.46 -9.48 5.24
N ASN A 61 9.46 -9.51 6.58
CA ASN A 61 8.57 -8.74 7.43
C ASN A 61 9.18 -7.41 7.90
N ARG A 62 10.36 -7.04 7.40
CA ARG A 62 11.15 -5.96 7.99
C ARG A 62 10.47 -4.59 7.94
N VAL A 63 10.10 -4.13 6.74
CA VAL A 63 9.63 -2.75 6.50
C VAL A 63 8.28 -2.71 5.78
N PHE A 64 8.08 -3.50 4.73
CA PHE A 64 6.86 -3.50 3.91
C PHE A 64 6.66 -4.84 3.19
N ASP A 65 5.52 -5.10 2.56
CA ASP A 65 5.33 -6.29 1.74
C ASP A 65 5.81 -6.03 0.32
N SER A 66 7.03 -6.46 0.03
CA SER A 66 7.65 -6.11 -1.24
C SER A 66 7.22 -6.98 -2.41
N GLN A 67 6.46 -8.07 -2.18
CA GLN A 67 5.91 -8.94 -3.23
C GLN A 67 6.89 -9.13 -4.39
N ASN A 68 8.08 -9.61 -4.06
CA ASN A 68 9.21 -9.69 -4.98
C ASN A 68 10.01 -10.96 -4.65
N ASN A 69 9.31 -12.11 -4.76
CA ASN A 69 9.79 -13.49 -4.65
C ASN A 69 10.98 -13.79 -3.70
N ASP A 70 11.06 -13.10 -2.56
CA ASP A 70 12.19 -13.10 -1.62
C ASP A 70 13.58 -12.74 -2.21
N ARG A 71 13.64 -12.41 -3.51
CA ARG A 71 14.84 -12.23 -4.33
C ARG A 71 14.95 -10.85 -4.92
N GLY A 72 16.19 -10.38 -5.07
CA GLY A 72 16.45 -9.09 -5.69
C GLY A 72 16.31 -7.94 -4.70
N GLY A 73 16.40 -6.72 -5.20
CA GLY A 73 16.54 -5.51 -4.39
C GLY A 73 18.00 -5.16 -4.09
N TYR A 74 18.24 -3.87 -3.94
CA TYR A 74 19.56 -3.29 -3.77
C TYR A 74 19.83 -3.07 -2.28
N ASN A 75 21.02 -3.50 -1.85
CA ASN A 75 21.30 -3.86 -0.46
C ASN A 75 21.87 -2.69 0.36
N VAL A 76 22.66 -1.81 -0.28
CA VAL A 76 23.37 -0.69 0.33
C VAL A 76 23.55 0.44 -0.69
N GLY A 77 23.26 1.68 -0.28
CA GLY A 77 23.55 2.89 -1.02
C GLY A 77 22.48 3.96 -0.87
N SER A 78 22.88 5.18 -0.53
CA SER A 78 22.01 6.35 -0.59
C SER A 78 22.08 6.95 -1.99
N LEU A 79 20.92 7.24 -2.56
CA LEU A 79 20.81 7.96 -3.83
C LEU A 79 20.46 9.41 -3.51
N TYR A 80 21.18 10.34 -4.13
CA TYR A 80 20.92 11.77 -4.01
C TYR A 80 20.25 12.25 -5.29
N TYR A 81 19.08 12.87 -5.13
CA TYR A 81 18.32 13.47 -6.22
C TYR A 81 18.23 14.97 -6.00
N TYR A 82 18.35 15.73 -7.09
CA TYR A 82 18.21 17.18 -7.04
C TYR A 82 16.77 17.56 -7.39
N ALA A 83 16.17 18.40 -6.55
CA ALA A 83 14.86 18.98 -6.86
C ALA A 83 14.92 19.71 -8.21
N GLY A 84 13.87 19.57 -9.03
CA GLY A 84 13.79 20.11 -10.39
C GLY A 84 14.47 19.25 -11.47
N SER A 85 15.08 18.11 -11.11
CA SER A 85 15.61 17.15 -12.07
C SER A 85 14.53 16.15 -12.55
N ILE A 86 14.79 15.51 -13.69
CA ILE A 86 14.00 14.37 -14.15
C ILE A 86 14.62 13.11 -13.59
N LEU A 87 13.84 12.36 -12.81
CA LEU A 87 14.18 11.02 -12.32
C LEU A 87 13.56 9.97 -13.25
N PRO A 88 14.37 9.24 -14.03
CA PRO A 88 13.86 8.07 -14.75
C PRO A 88 13.50 6.96 -13.75
N ILE A 89 12.27 6.46 -13.85
CA ILE A 89 11.77 5.37 -13.01
C ILE A 89 11.73 4.07 -13.82
N GLU A 90 12.55 3.10 -13.46
CA GLU A 90 12.66 1.81 -14.13
C GLU A 90 12.21 0.68 -13.20
N TRP A 91 11.34 -0.19 -13.71
CA TRP A 91 10.91 -1.40 -13.02
C TRP A 91 10.70 -2.54 -14.02
N THR A 92 10.67 -3.76 -13.51
CA THR A 92 10.18 -4.93 -14.25
C THR A 92 9.06 -5.60 -13.47
N SER A 93 8.05 -6.07 -14.20
CA SER A 93 6.92 -6.83 -13.67
C SER A 93 7.01 -8.27 -14.14
N GLN A 94 6.98 -9.24 -13.24
CA GLN A 94 6.95 -10.65 -13.64
C GLN A 94 5.64 -11.01 -14.33
N HIS A 95 4.50 -10.50 -13.87
CA HIS A 95 3.18 -10.77 -14.45
C HIS A 95 2.83 -9.78 -15.57
N SER A 96 1.99 -10.20 -16.53
CA SER A 96 1.59 -9.31 -17.63
C SER A 96 0.80 -8.10 -17.15
N CYS A 97 0.99 -7.02 -17.88
CA CYS A 97 0.23 -5.77 -17.82
C CYS A 97 -0.12 -5.37 -19.26
N GLY A 98 -1.23 -4.65 -19.49
CA GLY A 98 -1.61 -4.20 -20.83
C GLY A 98 -2.01 -5.31 -21.82
N GLY A 99 -2.20 -6.55 -21.35
CA GLY A 99 -2.64 -7.70 -22.15
C GLY A 99 -4.03 -8.22 -21.75
N PRO A 100 -4.67 -9.10 -22.56
CA PRO A 100 -5.99 -9.65 -22.25
C PRO A 100 -5.99 -10.67 -21.10
N ASN A 101 -4.81 -11.16 -20.71
CA ASN A 101 -4.65 -12.20 -19.70
C ASN A 101 -4.81 -11.69 -18.27
N ASN A 102 -4.54 -10.39 -18.05
CA ASN A 102 -4.56 -9.77 -16.74
C ASN A 102 -5.10 -8.34 -16.82
N HIS A 103 -5.90 -7.96 -15.84
CA HIS A 103 -6.17 -6.56 -15.59
C HIS A 103 -5.15 -6.07 -14.58
N CYS A 104 -4.32 -5.11 -14.96
CA CYS A 104 -3.20 -4.64 -14.19
C CYS A 104 -3.33 -3.15 -13.95
N GLU A 105 -3.04 -2.74 -12.72
CA GLU A 105 -2.93 -1.35 -12.29
C GLU A 105 -1.56 -1.21 -11.63
N LEU A 106 -0.67 -0.43 -12.24
CA LEU A 106 0.61 -0.03 -11.65
C LEU A 106 0.44 1.37 -11.07
N ILE A 107 0.54 1.48 -9.76
CA ILE A 107 0.44 2.74 -9.03
C ILE A 107 1.82 3.15 -8.55
N VAL A 108 2.28 4.32 -8.98
CA VAL A 108 3.53 4.94 -8.55
C VAL A 108 3.19 6.02 -7.53
N GLN A 109 3.73 5.90 -6.33
CA GLN A 109 3.47 6.81 -5.21
C GLN A 109 4.77 7.23 -4.52
N TYR A 110 4.72 8.36 -3.82
CA TYR A 110 5.82 8.80 -2.99
C TYR A 110 5.37 9.27 -1.61
N MET A 111 6.29 9.26 -0.67
CA MET A 111 6.10 9.83 0.66
C MET A 111 7.33 10.63 1.04
N CYS A 112 7.11 11.75 1.70
CA CYS A 112 8.16 12.56 2.32
C CYS A 112 7.90 12.65 3.81
N ASP A 113 8.89 12.26 4.62
CA ASP A 113 8.85 12.38 6.08
C ASP A 113 10.28 12.55 6.62
N GLU A 114 10.43 13.08 7.84
CA GLU A 114 11.72 13.21 8.51
C GLU A 114 12.25 11.88 9.05
N ASN A 115 11.35 10.99 9.46
CA ASN A 115 11.67 9.72 10.09
C ASN A 115 11.72 8.54 9.09
N LEU A 116 11.36 8.77 7.83
CA LEU A 116 11.47 7.76 6.78
C LEU A 116 12.93 7.27 6.65
N ARG A 117 13.14 5.96 6.80
CA ARG A 117 14.49 5.37 6.87
C ARG A 117 14.53 3.88 6.59
N ASP A 118 15.69 3.40 6.15
CA ASP A 118 15.96 1.96 6.01
C ASP A 118 16.48 1.32 7.30
N GLY A 119 16.87 2.09 8.33
CA GLY A 119 17.35 1.58 9.62
C GLY A 119 18.75 0.94 9.58
N ALA A 120 19.17 0.37 10.70
CA ALA A 120 20.48 -0.26 10.92
C ALA A 120 20.39 -1.76 11.28
N THR A 121 19.20 -2.33 11.40
CA THR A 121 18.99 -3.77 11.62
C THR A 121 18.01 -4.42 10.64
N THR A 122 18.22 -5.71 10.39
CA THR A 122 17.35 -6.57 9.59
C THR A 122 16.06 -6.99 10.33
N THR A 123 15.98 -6.75 11.64
CA THR A 123 14.79 -7.07 12.45
C THR A 123 13.64 -6.10 12.20
N THR A 124 12.40 -6.59 12.28
CA THR A 124 11.19 -5.77 12.13
C THR A 124 11.02 -4.82 13.33
N ILE A 125 10.60 -3.58 13.06
CA ILE A 125 10.26 -2.60 14.10
C ILE A 125 9.21 -3.18 15.09
N PRO A 126 9.34 -2.96 16.41
CA PRO A 126 8.41 -3.53 17.39
C PRO A 126 6.99 -2.98 17.29
N ASP A 127 5.97 -3.78 17.68
CA ASP A 127 4.61 -3.25 17.91
C ASP A 127 4.48 -2.58 19.27
N ASN A 128 5.23 -3.12 20.23
CA ASN A 128 5.10 -2.77 21.62
C ASN A 128 6.11 -1.64 21.87
N PRO A 129 5.66 -0.41 22.16
CA PRO A 129 6.56 0.70 22.39
C PRO A 129 7.60 0.42 23.49
N ALA A 130 7.29 -0.44 24.46
CA ALA A 130 8.23 -0.85 25.52
C ALA A 130 9.50 -1.57 25.00
N LEU A 131 9.53 -2.02 23.75
CA LEU A 131 10.70 -2.65 23.12
C LEU A 131 11.53 -1.64 22.28
N CYS A 132 11.04 -0.42 22.14
CA CYS A 132 11.68 0.67 21.42
C CYS A 132 12.47 1.56 22.38
N GLU A 133 13.48 2.24 21.86
CA GLU A 133 14.26 3.21 22.63
C GLU A 133 13.35 4.32 23.19
N ASN A 134 13.48 4.61 24.49
CA ASN A 134 12.67 5.61 25.20
C ASN A 134 11.14 5.45 25.02
N TYR A 135 10.65 4.24 24.75
CA TYR A 135 9.24 3.96 24.46
C TYR A 135 8.72 4.63 23.17
N LEU A 136 9.62 5.03 22.26
CA LEU A 136 9.29 5.79 21.04
C LEU A 136 9.83 5.10 19.78
N CYS A 137 9.01 4.25 19.16
CA CYS A 137 9.41 3.52 17.96
C CYS A 137 9.66 4.43 16.74
N ASN A 138 8.92 5.55 16.63
CA ASN A 138 9.04 6.46 15.48
C ASN A 138 10.46 7.06 15.35
N THR A 139 11.15 7.28 16.47
CA THR A 139 12.48 7.88 16.52
C THR A 139 13.60 6.87 16.75
N ASP A 140 13.27 5.58 16.94
CA ASP A 140 14.25 4.52 17.12
C ASP A 140 14.91 4.18 15.77
N LEU A 141 16.05 4.80 15.51
CA LEU A 141 16.77 4.73 14.23
C LEU A 141 17.34 3.34 13.92
N ARG A 142 17.33 2.42 14.89
CA ARG A 142 17.77 1.04 14.65
C ARG A 142 16.89 0.38 13.59
N TYR A 143 15.58 0.62 13.62
CA TYR A 143 14.64 -0.06 12.74
C TYR A 143 14.35 0.74 11.48
N GLY A 144 14.10 0.03 10.37
CA GLY A 144 13.55 0.63 9.16
C GLY A 144 12.09 1.01 9.36
N MET A 145 11.69 2.15 8.81
CA MET A 145 10.35 2.70 8.98
C MET A 145 9.96 3.49 7.72
N HIS A 146 8.88 3.07 7.07
CA HIS A 146 8.26 3.85 5.99
C HIS A 146 7.08 4.64 6.55
N GLU A 147 6.12 3.95 7.14
CA GLU A 147 4.94 4.53 7.76
C GLU A 147 5.15 4.60 9.28
N ASP A 148 4.56 5.58 9.93
CA ASP A 148 4.73 5.78 11.37
C ASP A 148 3.85 4.83 12.21
N PHE A 149 4.19 4.71 13.50
CA PHE A 149 3.48 3.84 14.43
C PHE A 149 1.99 4.21 14.61
N GLN A 150 1.66 5.50 14.58
CA GLN A 150 0.29 5.97 14.77
C GLN A 150 -0.57 5.57 13.58
N TYR A 151 -0.07 5.78 12.36
CA TYR A 151 -0.69 5.33 11.12
C TYR A 151 -0.96 3.82 11.14
N TYR A 152 0.06 3.03 11.49
CA TYR A 152 -0.08 1.58 11.59
C TYR A 152 -1.06 1.16 12.68
N MET A 153 -1.05 1.81 13.85
CA MET A 153 -1.97 1.49 14.94
C MET A 153 -3.42 1.74 14.50
N ASP A 154 -3.68 2.83 13.78
CA ASP A 154 -5.01 3.10 13.24
C ASP A 154 -5.41 2.03 12.22
N CYS A 155 -4.54 1.66 11.28
CA CYS A 155 -4.80 0.53 10.36
C CYS A 155 -5.05 -0.80 11.09
N LYS A 156 -4.24 -1.10 12.10
CA LYS A 156 -4.32 -2.33 12.89
C LYS A 156 -5.63 -2.46 13.66
N MET A 157 -6.23 -1.35 14.06
CA MET A 157 -7.43 -1.33 14.89
C MET A 157 -8.69 -1.00 14.10
N ARG A 158 -8.56 -0.34 12.95
CA ARG A 158 -9.65 0.00 12.05
C ARG A 158 -10.28 -1.26 11.47
N LEU A 159 -11.61 -1.31 11.50
CA LEU A 159 -12.38 -2.35 10.82
C LEU A 159 -12.12 -2.28 9.32
N ARG A 160 -11.91 -3.45 8.69
CA ARG A 160 -11.74 -3.50 7.24
C ARG A 160 -13.01 -3.06 6.52
N ASN A 161 -12.88 -2.65 5.27
CA ASN A 161 -14.06 -2.50 4.42
C ASN A 161 -14.57 -3.89 3.99
N ASP A 162 -15.77 -4.24 4.45
CA ASP A 162 -16.37 -5.55 4.19
C ASP A 162 -16.89 -5.71 2.75
N ASN A 163 -16.98 -4.62 1.99
CA ASN A 163 -17.33 -4.66 0.56
C ASN A 163 -16.16 -5.05 -0.35
N LEU A 164 -14.96 -5.26 0.21
CA LEU A 164 -13.79 -5.66 -0.57
C LEU A 164 -13.86 -7.14 -0.94
N PHE A 165 -13.57 -7.41 -2.21
CA PHE A 165 -13.60 -8.76 -2.77
C PHE A 165 -12.57 -9.68 -2.09
N LEU A 166 -13.05 -10.85 -1.61
CA LEU A 166 -12.24 -11.86 -0.93
C LEU A 166 -12.01 -13.15 -1.72
N ALA A 167 -12.74 -13.35 -2.82
CA ALA A 167 -12.77 -14.63 -3.54
C ALA A 167 -12.98 -15.83 -2.59
N ASP A 168 -12.04 -16.77 -2.59
CA ASP A 168 -11.97 -18.00 -1.79
C ASP A 168 -11.18 -17.85 -0.47
N GLN A 169 -10.61 -16.66 -0.20
CA GLN A 169 -9.75 -16.45 0.95
C GLN A 169 -10.55 -16.34 2.26
N GLN A 170 -10.13 -17.10 3.27
CA GLN A 170 -10.69 -17.02 4.62
C GLN A 170 -9.81 -16.13 5.51
N LEU A 171 -10.30 -14.94 5.81
CA LEU A 171 -9.61 -13.99 6.69
C LEU A 171 -9.57 -14.49 8.14
N LYS A 172 -8.44 -14.27 8.82
CA LYS A 172 -8.25 -14.61 10.25
C LYS A 172 -8.57 -13.45 11.20
N GLY A 173 -9.16 -12.38 10.68
CA GLY A 173 -9.59 -11.22 11.45
C GLY A 173 -10.37 -10.24 10.58
N ASN A 174 -10.81 -9.14 11.19
CA ASN A 174 -11.76 -8.19 10.59
C ASN A 174 -11.27 -6.72 10.61
N THR A 175 -9.97 -6.50 10.79
CA THR A 175 -9.35 -5.17 10.72
C THR A 175 -8.70 -4.94 9.36
N ALA A 176 -8.32 -3.70 9.01
CA ALA A 176 -7.66 -3.33 7.76
C ALA A 176 -6.29 -4.01 7.52
N ARG A 177 -5.79 -4.79 8.49
CA ARG A 177 -4.68 -5.74 8.28
C ARG A 177 -5.04 -6.97 7.46
N PHE A 178 -6.32 -7.35 7.44
CA PHE A 178 -6.79 -8.60 6.84
C PHE A 178 -7.43 -8.30 5.49
N THR A 179 -6.65 -8.55 4.45
CA THR A 179 -7.05 -8.40 3.06
C THR A 179 -7.03 -9.75 2.36
N ARG A 180 -7.52 -9.81 1.12
CA ARG A 180 -7.40 -11.00 0.30
C ARG A 180 -5.94 -11.44 0.12
N GLN A 181 -5.01 -10.49 -0.01
CA GLN A 181 -3.57 -10.77 -0.18
C GLN A 181 -2.82 -11.00 1.13
N ASN A 182 -3.40 -10.58 2.26
CA ASN A 182 -2.85 -10.80 3.59
C ASN A 182 -3.90 -11.42 4.53
N PRO A 183 -4.42 -12.64 4.24
CA PRO A 183 -5.54 -13.22 4.98
C PRO A 183 -5.18 -13.58 6.43
N GLN A 184 -3.89 -13.77 6.71
CA GLN A 184 -3.37 -14.02 8.07
C GLN A 184 -3.11 -12.72 8.85
N GLY A 185 -3.19 -11.56 8.20
CA GLY A 185 -2.85 -10.27 8.80
C GLY A 185 -1.39 -10.16 9.21
N THR A 186 -0.47 -10.84 8.50
CA THR A 186 0.97 -10.81 8.77
C THR A 186 1.46 -9.36 8.77
N ARG A 187 2.21 -8.97 9.80
CA ARG A 187 2.75 -7.62 9.90
C ARG A 187 4.05 -7.50 9.10
N ARG A 188 4.14 -6.45 8.28
CA ARG A 188 5.31 -6.07 7.49
C ARG A 188 5.71 -4.65 7.87
N GLY A 189 6.66 -4.51 8.80
CA GLY A 189 6.94 -3.22 9.43
C GLY A 189 5.67 -2.55 9.98
N TYR A 190 5.43 -1.33 9.53
CA TYR A 190 4.24 -0.52 9.83
C TYR A 190 3.34 -0.31 8.62
N GLU A 191 3.53 -1.08 7.54
CA GLU A 191 2.67 -1.03 6.35
C GLU A 191 1.21 -1.36 6.69
N CYS A 192 0.27 -0.57 6.15
CA CYS A 192 -1.15 -0.89 6.14
C CYS A 192 -1.55 -1.74 4.92
N PRO A 193 -1.93 -3.03 5.09
CA PRO A 193 -2.24 -3.92 3.96
C PRO A 193 -3.42 -3.46 3.11
N GLU A 194 -4.48 -2.93 3.71
CA GLU A 194 -5.66 -2.45 2.97
C GLU A 194 -5.36 -1.22 2.11
N GLU A 195 -4.46 -0.33 2.57
CA GLU A 195 -3.99 0.80 1.75
C GLU A 195 -3.19 0.31 0.55
N ARG A 196 -2.29 -0.65 0.78
CA ARG A 196 -1.47 -1.23 -0.27
C ARG A 196 -2.31 -1.97 -1.32
N ASP A 197 -3.24 -2.82 -0.89
CA ASP A 197 -3.92 -3.77 -1.78
C ASP A 197 -5.09 -3.16 -2.56
N TYR A 198 -5.61 -2.00 -2.15
CA TYR A 198 -6.83 -1.43 -2.72
C TYR A 198 -6.65 0.06 -3.02
N TYR A 199 -6.69 0.39 -4.31
CA TYR A 199 -6.55 1.75 -4.82
C TYR A 199 -7.75 2.12 -5.72
N PRO A 200 -8.24 3.38 -5.72
CA PRO A 200 -7.90 4.47 -4.80
C PRO A 200 -8.29 4.16 -3.34
N TYR A 201 -7.42 4.51 -2.39
CA TYR A 201 -7.67 4.21 -0.97
C TYR A 201 -8.62 5.23 -0.35
N TRP A 202 -9.64 4.78 0.40
CA TRP A 202 -10.73 5.64 0.92
C TRP A 202 -10.52 6.17 2.34
N HIS A 203 -9.43 5.80 3.00
CA HIS A 203 -8.97 6.42 4.25
C HIS A 203 -7.71 7.23 4.01
N PRO A 204 -7.31 8.10 4.96
CA PRO A 204 -6.09 8.88 4.81
C PRO A 204 -4.87 7.98 4.56
N SER A 205 -4.03 8.37 3.63
CA SER A 205 -2.75 7.74 3.30
C SER A 205 -1.62 8.77 3.39
N PRO A 206 -0.42 8.41 3.88
CA PRO A 206 0.73 9.29 3.79
C PRO A 206 1.38 9.30 2.39
N TRP A 207 0.94 8.38 1.52
CA TRP A 207 1.42 8.22 0.16
C TRP A 207 0.69 9.17 -0.80
N ARG A 208 1.47 9.89 -1.60
CA ARG A 208 1.01 10.82 -2.63
C ARG A 208 1.13 10.17 -4.00
N ASP A 209 0.12 10.32 -4.83
CA ASP A 209 0.05 9.63 -6.11
C ASP A 209 0.80 10.39 -7.20
N ILE A 210 1.58 9.68 -8.01
CA ILE A 210 2.32 10.23 -9.15
C ILE A 210 1.66 9.83 -10.46
N ALA A 211 1.54 8.52 -10.67
CA ALA A 211 1.06 7.95 -11.91
C ALA A 211 0.34 6.62 -11.67
N ILE A 212 -0.73 6.42 -12.41
CA ILE A 212 -1.47 5.17 -12.52
C ILE A 212 -1.35 4.72 -13.98
N MET A 213 -0.77 3.55 -14.19
CA MET A 213 -0.79 2.88 -15.48
C MET A 213 -1.72 1.69 -15.38
N THR A 214 -2.81 1.71 -16.13
CA THR A 214 -3.86 0.68 -16.03
C THR A 214 -4.33 0.23 -17.40
N ASN A 215 -4.88 -0.98 -17.47
CA ASN A 215 -5.61 -1.45 -18.65
C ASN A 215 -6.92 -0.67 -18.88
N ASN A 216 -7.49 -0.02 -17.87
CA ASN A 216 -8.77 0.68 -17.97
C ASN A 216 -8.63 2.14 -17.53
N VAL A 217 -8.11 2.98 -18.42
CA VAL A 217 -7.91 4.41 -18.15
C VAL A 217 -9.26 5.08 -17.90
N SER A 218 -9.37 5.78 -16.78
CA SER A 218 -10.60 6.45 -16.36
C SER A 218 -10.26 7.69 -15.54
N SER A 219 -11.08 8.75 -15.65
CA SER A 219 -10.96 9.94 -14.81
C SER A 219 -11.17 9.62 -13.32
N TYR A 220 -11.82 8.49 -13.02
CA TYR A 220 -12.02 7.96 -11.67
C TYR A 220 -10.73 7.97 -10.83
N TYR A 221 -9.59 7.50 -11.35
CA TYR A 221 -8.35 7.46 -10.57
C TYR A 221 -7.80 8.85 -10.25
N GLN A 222 -8.06 9.83 -11.10
CA GLN A 222 -7.61 11.21 -10.92
C GLN A 222 -8.51 11.95 -9.93
N GLU A 223 -9.84 11.78 -10.08
CA GLU A 223 -10.86 12.40 -9.24
C GLU A 223 -10.90 11.83 -7.83
N GLU A 224 -10.66 10.52 -7.70
CA GLU A 224 -10.66 9.83 -6.41
C GLU A 224 -9.31 9.85 -5.71
N SER A 225 -8.21 10.31 -6.31
CA SER A 225 -6.92 10.38 -5.62
C SER A 225 -6.97 11.30 -4.39
N GLU A 226 -6.28 10.93 -3.30
CA GLU A 226 -6.15 11.79 -2.11
C GLU A 226 -5.34 13.06 -2.39
N ASN A 227 -4.63 13.12 -3.53
CA ASN A 227 -4.01 14.35 -4.02
C ASN A 227 -5.00 15.52 -4.07
N VAL A 228 -6.23 15.25 -4.54
CA VAL A 228 -7.26 16.26 -4.79
C VAL A 228 -8.52 16.09 -3.93
N LYS A 229 -8.81 14.87 -3.46
CA LYS A 229 -10.04 14.56 -2.72
C LYS A 229 -9.75 14.23 -1.25
N SER A 230 -10.39 14.97 -0.33
CA SER A 230 -10.23 14.74 1.12
C SER A 230 -10.70 13.34 1.52
N ARG A 231 -10.22 12.91 2.69
CA ARG A 231 -10.56 11.62 3.31
C ARG A 231 -11.19 11.82 4.66
N TYR A 232 -11.79 10.76 5.16
CA TYR A 232 -12.38 10.78 6.48
C TYR A 232 -11.99 9.54 7.28
N TYR A 233 -11.94 9.71 8.60
CA TYR A 233 -11.61 8.63 9.52
C TYR A 233 -12.29 8.85 10.85
N CYS A 234 -12.45 7.75 11.61
CA CYS A 234 -12.95 7.84 12.96
C CYS A 234 -11.80 8.16 13.93
N TYR A 235 -11.79 9.38 14.46
CA TYR A 235 -10.80 9.80 15.44
C TYR A 235 -11.15 9.27 16.83
N LEU A 236 -10.18 8.62 17.46
CA LEU A 236 -10.18 8.24 18.87
C LEU A 236 -8.88 8.70 19.54
N PRO A 237 -8.93 9.16 20.81
CA PRO A 237 -7.73 9.58 21.54
C PRO A 237 -6.65 8.50 21.59
N TYR A 238 -5.40 8.92 21.45
CA TYR A 238 -4.23 8.02 21.50
C TYR A 238 -4.19 7.16 22.77
N THR A 239 -4.43 7.78 23.92
CA THR A 239 -4.43 7.11 25.24
C THR A 239 -5.42 5.96 25.30
N LEU A 240 -6.62 6.15 24.73
CA LEU A 240 -7.64 5.12 24.64
C LEU A 240 -7.17 3.93 23.79
N LYS A 241 -6.56 4.22 22.62
CA LYS A 241 -6.04 3.20 21.71
C LYS A 241 -4.94 2.36 22.36
N VAL A 242 -3.97 2.98 23.02
CA VAL A 242 -2.85 2.28 23.68
C VAL A 242 -3.30 1.41 24.84
N GLN A 243 -4.24 1.88 25.66
CA GLN A 243 -4.74 1.10 26.80
C GLN A 243 -5.57 -0.12 26.36
N ASN A 244 -6.20 -0.04 25.19
CA ASN A 244 -7.20 -1.03 24.76
C ASN A 244 -6.88 -1.68 23.41
N GLN A 245 -5.60 -1.73 23.02
CA GLN A 245 -5.14 -2.21 21.70
C GLN A 245 -5.70 -3.57 21.27
N ARG A 246 -6.01 -4.47 22.22
CA ARG A 246 -6.52 -5.81 21.92
C ARG A 246 -8.02 -5.83 21.56
N ASN A 247 -8.81 -5.03 22.28
CA ASN A 247 -10.28 -5.12 22.27
C ASN A 247 -10.95 -3.96 21.55
N LEU A 248 -10.26 -2.83 21.41
CA LEU A 248 -10.78 -1.66 20.73
C LEU A 248 -10.75 -1.88 19.21
N ARG A 249 -11.86 -1.57 18.55
CA ARG A 249 -12.00 -1.57 17.10
C ARG A 249 -12.47 -0.18 16.68
N ILE A 250 -11.78 0.39 15.70
CA ILE A 250 -12.07 1.73 15.20
C ILE A 250 -13.04 1.54 14.02
N PRO A 251 -14.25 2.13 14.06
CA PRO A 251 -15.14 2.12 12.92
C PRO A 251 -14.51 2.73 11.66
N ASN A 252 -14.90 2.22 10.50
CA ASN A 252 -14.39 2.68 9.20
C ASN A 252 -15.38 3.54 8.42
N ASN A 253 -16.58 3.76 8.96
CA ASN A 253 -17.62 4.57 8.33
C ASN A 253 -18.17 5.59 9.33
N LYS A 254 -18.87 6.59 8.79
CA LYS A 254 -19.40 7.73 9.55
C LYS A 254 -20.43 7.31 10.60
N GLU A 255 -21.41 6.52 10.19
CA GLU A 255 -22.54 6.12 11.05
C GLU A 255 -22.04 5.39 12.30
N ASP A 256 -21.21 4.37 12.13
CA ASP A 256 -20.65 3.61 13.24
C ASP A 256 -19.69 4.44 14.09
N CYS A 257 -18.97 5.40 13.49
CA CYS A 257 -18.10 6.30 14.24
C CYS A 257 -18.88 7.27 15.14
N GLU A 258 -19.96 7.86 14.62
CA GLU A 258 -20.82 8.78 15.37
C GLU A 258 -21.62 8.06 16.46
N ALA A 259 -21.94 6.79 16.24
CA ALA A 259 -22.54 5.91 17.25
C ALA A 259 -21.52 5.34 18.27
N PHE A 260 -20.22 5.48 18.00
CA PHE A 260 -19.18 4.88 18.82
C PHE A 260 -19.11 5.51 20.21
N VAL A 261 -19.15 4.67 21.25
CA VAL A 261 -18.92 5.07 22.65
C VAL A 261 -18.05 4.02 23.35
N TYR A 262 -17.02 4.47 24.06
CA TYR A 262 -16.14 3.59 24.84
C TYR A 262 -15.88 4.11 26.26
N PRO A 263 -16.04 3.27 27.31
CA PRO A 263 -16.64 1.94 27.27
C PRO A 263 -18.09 1.96 26.77
N ALA A 264 -18.56 0.84 26.22
CA ALA A 264 -19.93 0.75 25.71
C ALA A 264 -20.95 1.05 26.82
N ASN A 265 -22.02 1.76 26.48
CA ASN A 265 -23.11 2.16 27.40
C ASN A 265 -22.70 3.10 28.55
N ASP A 266 -21.52 3.71 28.49
CA ASP A 266 -21.13 4.76 29.43
C ASP A 266 -21.55 6.14 28.91
N ALA A 267 -22.41 6.84 29.65
CA ALA A 267 -22.86 8.20 29.30
C ALA A 267 -21.69 9.19 29.20
N ASN A 268 -20.63 8.98 29.99
CA ASN A 268 -19.39 9.76 30.01
C ASN A 268 -18.27 9.10 29.20
N GLY A 269 -18.59 8.04 28.44
CA GLY A 269 -17.64 7.35 27.58
C GLY A 269 -17.06 8.27 26.50
N THR A 270 -15.85 7.93 26.06
CA THR A 270 -15.20 8.58 24.92
C THR A 270 -15.98 8.26 23.65
N ARG A 271 -16.35 9.30 22.90
CA ARG A 271 -17.10 9.17 21.65
C ARG A 271 -16.17 9.24 20.44
N GLY A 272 -16.51 8.50 19.39
CA GLY A 272 -15.86 8.64 18.10
C GLY A 272 -16.16 10.01 17.48
N VAL A 273 -15.18 10.58 16.80
CA VAL A 273 -15.36 11.84 16.05
C VAL A 273 -15.04 11.57 14.60
N TRP A 274 -16.04 11.63 13.73
CA TRP A 274 -15.83 11.51 12.29
C TRP A 274 -15.10 12.75 11.78
N THR A 275 -13.82 12.59 11.43
CA THR A 275 -12.89 13.68 11.20
C THR A 275 -12.47 13.70 9.74
N GLU A 276 -12.47 14.87 9.13
CA GLU A 276 -11.92 15.10 7.80
C GLU A 276 -10.39 15.20 7.87
N SER A 277 -9.72 14.45 6.99
CA SER A 277 -8.33 14.64 6.62
C SER A 277 -8.32 15.39 5.28
N PRO A 278 -7.77 16.61 5.21
CA PRO A 278 -7.66 17.35 3.95
C PRO A 278 -6.95 16.53 2.87
N SER A 279 -7.28 16.80 1.60
CA SER A 279 -6.47 16.28 0.49
C SER A 279 -5.04 16.80 0.59
N HIS A 280 -4.11 16.17 -0.13
CA HIS A 280 -2.73 16.64 -0.16
C HIS A 280 -2.57 18.02 -0.82
N GLY A 281 -3.57 18.49 -1.55
CA GLY A 281 -3.58 19.80 -2.18
C GLY A 281 -2.57 19.92 -3.32
N ILE A 282 -2.31 18.80 -4.02
CA ILE A 282 -1.39 18.72 -5.16
C ILE A 282 -2.14 18.28 -6.42
N ASP A 283 -1.49 18.39 -7.58
CA ASP A 283 -2.07 17.97 -8.85
C ASP A 283 -2.54 16.50 -8.81
N PRO A 284 -3.66 16.16 -9.46
CA PRO A 284 -4.09 14.78 -9.59
C PRO A 284 -3.01 13.96 -10.30
N PRO A 285 -2.92 12.65 -10.02
CA PRO A 285 -1.92 11.81 -10.65
C PRO A 285 -2.15 11.70 -12.16
N MET A 286 -1.08 11.39 -12.88
CA MET A 286 -1.19 10.97 -14.28
C MET A 286 -1.96 9.64 -14.34
N CYS A 287 -2.95 9.52 -15.21
CA CYS A 287 -3.59 8.25 -15.50
C CYS A 287 -3.42 7.93 -16.98
N GLN A 288 -2.78 6.81 -17.28
CA GLN A 288 -2.48 6.40 -18.66
C GLN A 288 -2.60 4.90 -18.85
N GLU A 289 -2.59 4.47 -20.11
CA GLU A 289 -2.63 3.05 -20.44
C GLU A 289 -1.31 2.38 -20.02
N ALA A 290 -1.40 1.17 -19.47
CA ALA A 290 -0.24 0.40 -19.12
C ALA A 290 0.46 -0.18 -20.35
N GLU A 291 1.80 -0.11 -20.36
CA GLU A 291 2.59 -0.75 -21.42
C GLU A 291 2.41 -2.27 -21.38
N PHE A 292 2.23 -2.86 -22.57
CA PHE A 292 2.11 -4.30 -22.71
C PHE A 292 3.37 -4.99 -22.18
N SER A 293 3.21 -5.96 -21.29
CA SER A 293 4.29 -6.84 -20.85
C SER A 293 3.85 -8.30 -20.88
N ARG A 294 4.78 -9.18 -21.22
CA ARG A 294 4.52 -10.62 -21.32
C ARG A 294 4.52 -11.29 -19.95
N ASP A 295 3.59 -12.23 -19.77
CA ASP A 295 3.49 -13.07 -18.57
C ASP A 295 4.78 -13.84 -18.31
N ASN A 296 5.33 -13.75 -17.10
CA ASN A 296 6.51 -14.46 -16.62
C ASN A 296 7.79 -14.19 -17.43
N HIS A 297 7.92 -12.99 -18.02
CA HIS A 297 9.11 -12.57 -18.77
C HIS A 297 9.69 -11.24 -18.27
N LEU A 298 9.52 -10.93 -16.99
CA LEU A 298 10.12 -9.76 -16.31
C LEU A 298 9.92 -8.44 -17.08
N GLY A 299 8.70 -8.16 -17.52
CA GLY A 299 8.36 -6.87 -18.12
C GLY A 299 8.73 -6.72 -19.59
N ASN A 300 9.11 -7.81 -20.28
CA ASN A 300 9.40 -7.76 -21.71
C ASN A 300 8.17 -7.34 -22.52
N GLY A 301 8.32 -6.27 -23.29
CA GLY A 301 7.34 -5.79 -24.25
C GLY A 301 7.30 -6.63 -25.54
N PRO A 302 6.54 -6.18 -26.56
CA PRO A 302 6.35 -6.93 -27.81
C PRO A 302 7.65 -7.20 -28.58
N SER A 303 8.64 -6.32 -28.43
CA SER A 303 9.96 -6.43 -29.06
C SER A 303 10.92 -7.39 -28.35
N GLY A 304 10.52 -7.96 -27.20
CA GLY A 304 11.37 -8.84 -26.39
C GLY A 304 12.35 -8.10 -25.47
N TYR A 305 12.32 -6.77 -25.44
CA TYR A 305 13.07 -5.94 -24.49
C TYR A 305 12.17 -5.47 -23.35
N PRO A 306 12.72 -5.18 -22.16
CA PRO A 306 11.96 -4.56 -21.07
C PRO A 306 11.33 -3.22 -21.51
N ASN A 307 10.10 -2.99 -21.06
CA ASN A 307 9.44 -1.70 -21.18
C ASN A 307 10.29 -0.60 -20.52
N LEU A 308 10.40 0.55 -21.19
CA LEU A 308 11.29 1.65 -20.77
C LEU A 308 10.56 2.61 -19.82
N SER A 309 11.34 3.20 -18.92
CA SER A 309 10.91 4.03 -17.79
C SER A 309 10.01 5.22 -18.12
N ILE A 310 9.16 5.57 -17.15
CA ILE A 310 8.56 6.91 -17.05
C ILE A 310 9.62 7.90 -16.54
N GLY A 311 9.75 9.06 -17.18
CA GLY A 311 10.48 10.18 -16.62
C GLY A 311 9.62 10.95 -15.62
N LEU A 312 9.92 10.85 -14.32
CA LEU A 312 9.26 11.66 -13.31
C LEU A 312 9.98 13.00 -13.18
N PHE A 313 9.27 14.10 -13.41
CA PHE A 313 9.81 15.41 -13.06
C PHE A 313 9.69 15.61 -11.54
N LEU A 314 10.81 15.69 -10.82
CA LEU A 314 10.84 15.91 -9.38
C LEU A 314 10.52 17.37 -9.07
N LYS A 315 9.24 17.75 -9.15
CA LYS A 315 8.69 18.96 -8.53
C LYS A 315 8.62 18.73 -7.02
N MET A 316 9.75 18.78 -6.34
CA MET A 316 9.76 18.83 -4.88
C MET A 316 9.46 20.28 -4.48
N GLN A 317 8.25 20.55 -3.99
CA GLN A 317 7.91 21.76 -3.24
C GLN A 317 8.14 21.52 -1.75
#